data_AF-A0A3Q9DHT5-F1
#
_entry.id   AF-A0A3Q9DHT5-F1
#
_cell.length_a   1.000
_cell.length_b   1.000
_cell.length_c   1.000
_cell.angle_alpha   90.00
_cell.angle_beta   90.00
_cell.angle_gamma   90.00
#
_symmetry.space_group_name_H-M   'P 1'
#
loop_
_entity.id
_entity.type
_entity.pdbx_description
1 polymer ?
#
loop_
_entity_poly.entity_id
_entity_poly.type
_entity_poly.pdbx_seq_one_letter_code
_entity_poly.pdbx_strand_id
1 'polypeptide(L)'
;MNPQMSPGMIERKKTVSQIPYISYYSIYKATSVLKPFFKIYCPIYNIYDDEFFEFYPLLAFIEYLIYETDVELEESNQKDGSLLTQVSPWDARKKIIESLLHELGVEGSAILAQADNLGKYIELEGQLIASEKITYEDLLLASELRSSDLRILHSALVQISGKPYRSEIFDLMSPLEVLLEFNDDLRSYKKDMAAGSYNTYWMFQKFYGEEAHHYLKAEIDRYKNLFEEKLKRFPQEEQEIYLVTWSRFWQRFPYLSDAELIHQVALEGI
;
A
#
# COMPACT_ATOMS: atom_id res chain seq x y z
N MET A 1 51.69 35.51 24.53
CA MET A 1 51.76 34.48 23.47
C MET A 1 50.52 33.62 23.62
N ASN A 2 49.47 33.93 22.85
CA ASN A 2 48.22 33.17 22.88
C ASN A 2 48.35 31.94 21.95
N PRO A 3 47.70 30.80 22.29
CA PRO A 3 47.81 29.58 21.52
C PRO A 3 47.24 29.76 20.11
N GLN A 4 47.95 29.26 19.10
CA GLN A 4 47.41 29.08 17.75
C GLN A 4 46.19 28.15 17.84
N MET A 5 45.00 28.72 17.61
CA MET A 5 43.80 27.94 17.35
C MET A 5 44.03 27.13 16.07
N SER A 6 43.84 25.81 16.19
CA SER A 6 43.71 24.89 15.07
C SER A 6 42.69 25.45 14.06
N PRO A 7 42.98 25.44 12.75
CA PRO A 7 41.99 25.80 11.73
C PRO A 7 40.76 24.92 11.93
N GLY A 8 39.64 25.56 12.25
CA GLY A 8 38.42 24.87 12.61
C GLY A 8 38.01 23.85 11.56
N MET A 9 37.36 22.80 12.02
CA MET A 9 36.37 22.08 11.24
C MET A 9 35.42 23.12 10.66
N ILE A 10 35.69 23.54 9.42
CA ILE A 10 34.62 24.05 8.57
C ILE A 10 33.81 22.79 8.27
N GLU A 11 32.78 22.53 9.09
CA GLU A 11 31.68 21.69 8.65
C GLU A 11 31.27 22.24 7.28
N ARG A 12 31.52 21.45 6.23
CA ARG A 12 30.98 21.76 4.91
C ARG A 12 29.47 21.85 5.11
N LYS A 13 28.90 23.06 5.00
CA LYS A 13 27.45 23.22 4.88
C LYS A 13 27.00 22.30 3.74
N LYS A 14 26.28 21.22 4.07
CA LYS A 14 25.69 20.30 3.09
C LYS A 14 24.92 21.13 2.06
N THR A 15 25.16 20.87 0.78
CA THR A 15 24.37 21.49 -0.29
C THR A 15 22.93 20.99 -0.23
N VAL A 16 21.99 21.70 -0.87
CA VAL A 16 20.59 21.25 -1.05
C VAL A 16 20.49 19.90 -1.77
N SER A 17 21.58 19.33 -2.28
CA SER A 17 21.64 17.98 -2.85
C SER A 17 22.16 16.89 -1.89
N GLN A 18 22.45 17.21 -0.62
CA GLN A 18 23.15 16.33 0.34
C GLN A 18 22.40 16.18 1.69
N ILE A 19 21.20 16.72 1.75
CA ILE A 19 20.23 16.52 2.84
C ILE A 19 19.30 15.39 2.35
N PRO A 20 18.88 14.43 3.17
CA PRO A 20 17.92 13.41 2.71
C PRO A 20 16.60 14.11 2.41
N TYR A 21 16.26 14.20 1.12
CA TYR A 21 14.96 14.66 0.63
C TYR A 21 14.18 13.44 0.19
N ILE A 22 12.90 13.41 0.53
CA ILE A 22 11.94 12.60 -0.22
C ILE A 22 12.05 13.03 -1.68
N SER A 23 12.29 12.08 -2.59
CA SER A 23 12.46 12.39 -4.00
C SER A 23 11.17 12.96 -4.60
N TYR A 24 11.31 13.84 -5.59
CA TYR A 24 10.15 14.32 -6.36
C TYR A 24 9.37 13.16 -7.00
N TYR A 25 10.07 12.08 -7.36
CA TYR A 25 9.45 10.88 -7.91
C TYR A 25 8.49 10.21 -6.92
N SER A 26 8.92 9.98 -5.67
CA SER A 26 8.08 9.44 -4.61
C SER A 26 6.88 10.35 -4.31
N ILE A 27 7.08 11.68 -4.32
CA ILE A 27 5.98 12.65 -4.19
C ILE A 27 4.95 12.51 -5.32
N TYR A 28 5.43 12.45 -6.56
CA TYR A 28 4.58 12.31 -7.74
C TYR A 28 3.79 10.99 -7.72
N LYS A 29 4.46 9.88 -7.36
CA LYS A 29 3.86 8.54 -7.26
C LYS A 29 2.77 8.48 -6.18
N ALA A 30 3.07 8.90 -4.97
CA ALA A 30 2.13 8.96 -3.85
C ALA A 30 0.87 9.78 -4.15
N THR A 31 1.02 10.89 -4.89
CA THR A 31 -0.13 11.72 -5.30
C THR A 31 -1.16 10.92 -6.12
N SER A 32 -0.72 9.92 -6.88
CA SER A 32 -1.61 9.06 -7.67
C SER A 32 -2.48 8.12 -6.81
N VAL A 33 -2.05 7.79 -5.58
CA VAL A 33 -2.76 6.97 -4.59
C VAL A 33 -3.70 7.81 -3.73
N LEU A 34 -3.29 9.03 -3.36
CA LEU A 34 -4.10 9.90 -2.49
C LEU A 34 -5.43 10.32 -3.11
N LYS A 35 -5.51 10.44 -4.45
CA LYS A 35 -6.76 10.78 -5.14
C LYS A 35 -7.83 9.68 -5.06
N PRO A 36 -7.56 8.40 -5.40
CA PRO A 36 -8.53 7.33 -5.16
C PRO A 36 -8.81 7.14 -3.67
N PHE A 37 -7.79 7.23 -2.80
CA PHE A 37 -7.96 7.18 -1.34
C PHE A 37 -9.01 8.17 -0.84
N PHE A 38 -8.86 9.45 -1.21
CA PHE A 38 -9.82 10.50 -0.90
C PHE A 38 -11.25 10.12 -1.29
N LYS A 39 -11.43 9.64 -2.53
CA LYS A 39 -12.76 9.29 -3.08
C LYS A 39 -13.41 8.09 -2.40
N ILE A 40 -12.61 7.18 -1.85
CA ILE A 40 -13.09 5.98 -1.16
C ILE A 40 -13.49 6.33 0.28
N TYR A 41 -12.58 6.94 1.04
CA TYR A 41 -12.74 7.04 2.49
C TYR A 41 -13.40 8.33 2.98
N CYS A 42 -13.23 9.47 2.30
CA CYS A 42 -13.82 10.72 2.78
C CYS A 42 -15.35 10.68 2.87
N PRO A 43 -16.09 10.09 1.91
CA PRO A 43 -17.54 9.91 2.04
C PRO A 43 -17.95 9.04 3.24
N ILE A 44 -17.15 8.02 3.60
CA ILE A 44 -17.43 7.12 4.73
C ILE A 44 -17.38 7.88 6.06
N TYR A 45 -16.46 8.83 6.18
CA TYR A 45 -16.24 9.60 7.41
C TYR A 45 -16.86 11.00 7.38
N ASN A 46 -17.66 11.32 6.35
CA ASN A 46 -18.19 12.66 6.14
C ASN A 46 -17.11 13.75 6.17
N ILE A 47 -15.94 13.47 5.60
CA ILE A 47 -14.82 14.42 5.47
C ILE A 47 -15.02 15.19 4.16
N TYR A 48 -15.03 16.51 4.25
CA TYR A 48 -15.19 17.39 3.09
C TYR A 48 -13.83 17.77 2.50
N ASP A 49 -13.83 18.29 1.26
CA ASP A 49 -12.62 18.66 0.52
C ASP A 49 -11.67 19.55 1.35
N ASP A 50 -12.19 20.64 1.93
CA ASP A 50 -11.40 21.58 2.73
C ASP A 50 -10.77 20.91 3.96
N GLU A 51 -11.54 20.04 4.63
CA GLU A 51 -11.09 19.31 5.81
C GLU A 51 -10.02 18.26 5.45
N PHE A 52 -10.18 17.58 4.31
CA PHE A 52 -9.18 16.63 3.84
C PHE A 52 -7.82 17.29 3.59
N PHE A 53 -7.79 18.54 3.12
CA PHE A 53 -6.53 19.25 2.92
C PHE A 53 -5.81 19.61 4.23
N GLU A 54 -6.49 19.61 5.37
CA GLU A 54 -5.85 19.71 6.69
C GLU A 54 -5.11 18.41 7.06
N PHE A 55 -5.66 17.27 6.64
CA PHE A 55 -5.11 15.93 6.89
C PHE A 55 -4.06 15.50 5.86
N TYR A 56 -4.17 16.05 4.65
CA TYR A 56 -3.35 15.71 3.50
C TYR A 56 -1.83 15.72 3.78
N PRO A 57 -1.24 16.71 4.47
CA PRO A 57 0.20 16.74 4.67
C PRO A 57 0.75 15.50 5.40
N LEU A 58 0.06 15.00 6.42
CA LEU A 58 0.48 13.81 7.15
C LEU A 58 0.28 12.54 6.30
N LEU A 59 -0.89 12.40 5.68
CA LEU A 59 -1.19 11.25 4.81
C LEU A 59 -0.18 11.16 3.65
N ALA A 60 0.09 12.29 3.00
CA ALA A 60 1.05 12.36 1.93
C ALA A 60 2.47 12.06 2.42
N PHE A 61 2.87 12.59 3.58
CA PHE A 61 4.19 12.31 4.14
C PHE A 61 4.41 10.83 4.45
N ILE A 62 3.42 10.15 5.03
CA ILE A 62 3.47 8.69 5.26
C ILE A 62 3.65 7.95 3.94
N GLU A 63 2.82 8.27 2.94
CA GLU A 63 2.87 7.64 1.63
C GLU A 63 4.20 7.87 0.91
N TYR A 64 4.77 9.06 1.06
CA TYR A 64 6.09 9.38 0.51
C TYR A 64 7.19 8.50 1.11
N LEU A 65 7.13 8.21 2.41
CA LEU A 65 8.10 7.33 3.07
C LEU A 65 7.95 5.87 2.61
N ILE A 66 6.73 5.43 2.33
CA ILE A 66 6.46 4.10 1.76
C ILE A 66 7.11 4.01 0.37
N TYR A 67 6.83 4.94 -0.54
CA TYR A 67 7.43 4.92 -1.89
C TYR A 67 8.96 5.06 -1.89
N GLU A 68 9.54 5.85 -0.99
CA GLU A 68 11.00 5.89 -0.84
C GLU A 68 11.58 4.54 -0.41
N THR A 69 10.83 3.77 0.39
CA THR A 69 11.23 2.42 0.79
C THR A 69 11.24 1.49 -0.41
N ASP A 70 10.21 1.54 -1.26
CA ASP A 70 10.13 0.73 -2.47
C ASP A 70 11.29 1.03 -3.43
N VAL A 71 11.58 2.32 -3.67
CA VAL A 71 12.71 2.74 -4.52
C VAL A 71 14.04 2.22 -3.98
N GLU A 72 14.28 2.33 -2.67
CA GLU A 72 15.52 1.82 -2.06
C GLU A 72 15.64 0.29 -2.15
N LEU A 73 14.53 -0.43 -2.01
CA LEU A 73 14.49 -1.89 -2.13
C LEU A 73 14.74 -2.34 -3.58
N GLU A 74 14.08 -1.71 -4.56
CA GLU A 74 14.31 -1.97 -5.99
C GLU A 74 15.77 -1.72 -6.38
N GLU A 75 16.37 -0.61 -5.93
CA GLU A 75 17.78 -0.31 -6.18
C GLU A 75 18.74 -1.32 -5.54
N SER A 76 18.41 -1.80 -4.33
CA SER A 76 19.24 -2.76 -3.59
C SER A 76 19.21 -4.14 -4.25
N ASN A 77 18.02 -4.60 -4.66
CA ASN A 77 17.83 -5.87 -5.35
C ASN A 77 18.55 -5.94 -6.71
N GLN A 78 18.74 -4.79 -7.39
CA GLN A 78 19.49 -4.72 -8.65
C GLN A 78 21.02 -4.76 -8.46
N LYS A 79 21.55 -4.32 -7.31
CA LYS A 79 22.99 -4.13 -7.08
C LYS A 79 23.66 -5.34 -6.43
N ASP A 80 23.00 -5.97 -5.46
CA ASP A 80 23.55 -7.09 -4.70
C ASP A 80 22.61 -8.29 -4.79
N GLY A 81 22.95 -9.27 -5.63
CA GLY A 81 22.28 -10.58 -5.67
C GLY A 81 22.44 -11.41 -4.37
N SER A 82 22.71 -10.77 -3.22
CA SER A 82 22.79 -11.39 -1.90
C SER A 82 21.70 -10.83 -0.98
N LEU A 83 20.67 -11.65 -0.81
CA LEU A 83 19.62 -11.50 0.18
C LEU A 83 20.18 -11.48 1.61
N LEU A 84 19.70 -10.54 2.43
CA LEU A 84 19.48 -10.66 3.89
C LEU A 84 20.63 -10.38 4.89
N THR A 85 21.21 -9.18 4.93
CA THR A 85 21.90 -8.71 6.17
C THR A 85 21.71 -7.23 6.55
N GLN A 86 20.93 -6.44 5.82
CA GLN A 86 20.68 -5.05 6.21
C GLN A 86 19.33 -4.90 6.92
N VAL A 87 19.29 -4.03 7.93
CA VAL A 87 18.06 -3.53 8.54
C VAL A 87 17.14 -3.08 7.40
N SER A 88 15.90 -3.58 7.39
CA SER A 88 14.93 -3.22 6.33
C SER A 88 14.84 -1.69 6.26
N PRO A 89 15.00 -1.08 5.07
CA PRO A 89 14.82 0.36 4.90
C PRO A 89 13.51 0.85 5.53
N TRP A 90 12.48 0.00 5.51
CA TRP A 90 11.17 0.25 6.12
C TRP A 90 11.23 0.50 7.63
N ASP A 91 12.06 -0.22 8.39
CA ASP A 91 12.13 -0.05 9.85
C ASP A 91 12.59 1.35 10.25
N ALA A 92 13.47 1.95 9.45
CA ALA A 92 13.89 3.33 9.65
C ALA A 92 12.75 4.31 9.36
N ARG A 93 11.97 4.08 8.29
CA ARG A 93 10.80 4.91 7.93
C ARG A 93 9.67 4.79 8.95
N LYS A 94 9.40 3.58 9.44
CA LYS A 94 8.43 3.32 10.50
C LYS A 94 8.75 4.12 11.75
N LYS A 95 10.02 4.22 12.16
CA LYS A 95 10.45 5.06 13.30
C LYS A 95 10.24 6.55 13.06
N ILE A 96 10.40 7.02 11.82
CA ILE A 96 10.10 8.42 11.45
C ILE A 96 8.59 8.67 11.59
N ILE A 97 7.75 7.75 11.10
CA ILE A 97 6.29 7.83 11.24
C ILE A 97 5.89 7.85 12.72
N GLU A 98 6.42 6.91 13.52
CA GLU A 98 6.16 6.84 14.97
C GLU A 98 6.53 8.14 15.69
N SER A 99 7.72 8.69 15.38
CA SER A 99 8.19 9.94 15.99
C SER A 99 7.29 11.12 15.62
N LEU A 100 6.89 11.22 14.35
CA LEU A 100 5.99 12.28 13.88
C LEU A 100 4.61 12.18 14.52
N LEU A 101 4.03 10.97 14.62
CA LEU A 101 2.74 10.78 15.28
C LEU A 101 2.78 11.20 16.75
N HIS A 102 3.88 10.89 17.45
CA HIS A 102 4.10 11.33 18.82
C HIS A 102 4.21 12.86 18.93
N GLU A 103 4.96 13.51 18.03
CA GLU A 103 5.06 14.99 17.98
C GLU A 103 3.71 15.67 17.73
N LEU A 104 2.86 15.08 16.90
CA LEU A 104 1.52 15.57 16.59
C LEU A 104 0.47 15.21 17.66
N GLY A 105 0.83 14.39 18.66
CA GLY A 105 -0.10 13.94 19.70
C GLY A 105 -1.19 12.99 19.19
N VAL A 106 -0.93 12.27 18.11
CA VAL A 106 -1.88 11.34 17.48
C VAL A 106 -1.71 9.93 18.07
N GLU A 107 -2.82 9.23 18.36
CA GLU A 107 -2.76 7.83 18.78
C GLU A 107 -2.27 6.94 17.63
N GLY A 108 -1.02 6.48 17.72
CA GLY A 108 -0.36 5.74 16.64
C GLY A 108 -0.58 4.22 16.63
N SER A 109 -1.28 3.63 17.61
CA SER A 109 -1.31 2.17 17.81
C SER A 109 -1.80 1.39 16.58
N ALA A 110 -2.94 1.80 16.01
CA ALA A 110 -3.51 1.18 14.82
C ALA A 110 -2.66 1.44 13.57
N ILE A 111 -2.10 2.65 13.43
CA ILE A 111 -1.26 3.06 12.30
C ILE A 111 0.02 2.20 12.28
N LEU A 112 0.67 2.05 13.44
CA LEU A 112 1.90 1.27 13.60
C LEU A 112 1.66 -0.24 13.43
N ALA A 113 0.49 -0.76 13.83
CA ALA A 113 0.13 -2.15 13.57
C ALA A 113 0.03 -2.45 12.05
N GLN A 114 -0.52 -1.52 11.26
CA GLN A 114 -0.51 -1.65 9.80
C GLN A 114 0.89 -1.45 9.21
N ALA A 115 1.71 -0.57 9.79
CA ALA A 115 3.11 -0.42 9.42
C ALA A 115 3.92 -1.71 9.65
N ASP A 116 3.65 -2.44 10.73
CA ASP A 116 4.25 -3.75 10.98
C ASP A 116 3.78 -4.79 9.95
N ASN A 117 2.52 -4.74 9.51
CA ASN A 117 2.03 -5.61 8.44
C ASN A 117 2.69 -5.31 7.10
N LEU A 118 2.93 -4.03 6.77
CA LEU A 118 3.70 -3.65 5.58
C LEU A 118 5.14 -4.19 5.66
N GLY A 119 5.77 -4.17 6.84
CA GLY A 119 7.09 -4.77 7.03
C GLY A 119 7.09 -6.28 6.74
N LYS A 120 6.09 -7.01 7.23
CA LYS A 120 5.92 -8.44 6.93
C LYS A 120 5.67 -8.68 5.44
N TYR A 121 4.90 -7.80 4.79
CA TYR A 121 4.65 -7.88 3.35
C TYR A 121 5.96 -7.75 2.56
N ILE A 122 6.79 -6.73 2.87
CA ILE A 122 8.07 -6.50 2.20
C ILE A 122 8.99 -7.73 2.31
N GLU A 123 9.06 -8.36 3.48
CA GLU A 123 9.85 -9.58 3.68
C GLU A 123 9.28 -10.76 2.88
N LEU A 124 7.96 -10.95 2.92
CA LEU A 124 7.26 -12.01 2.19
C LEU A 124 7.43 -11.83 0.68
N GLU A 125 7.32 -10.60 0.19
CA GLU A 125 7.47 -10.24 -1.22
C GLU A 125 8.82 -10.73 -1.76
N GLY A 126 9.92 -10.36 -1.07
CA GLY A 126 11.26 -10.78 -1.44
C GLY A 126 11.42 -12.31 -1.45
N GLN A 127 10.80 -13.01 -0.50
CA GLN A 127 10.80 -14.48 -0.45
C GLN A 127 10.06 -15.09 -1.64
N LEU A 128 8.88 -14.56 -2.00
CA LEU A 128 8.05 -15.10 -3.07
C LEU A 128 8.60 -14.84 -4.46
N ILE A 129 9.25 -13.68 -4.67
CA ILE A 129 9.99 -13.41 -5.92
C ILE A 129 11.10 -14.43 -6.09
N ALA A 130 11.92 -14.66 -5.04
CA ALA A 130 13.08 -15.54 -5.08
C ALA A 130 12.73 -17.04 -5.10
N SER A 131 11.55 -17.42 -4.62
CA SER A 131 11.15 -18.83 -4.54
C SER A 131 10.61 -19.36 -5.87
N GLU A 132 10.99 -20.60 -6.21
CA GLU A 132 10.39 -21.39 -7.29
C GLU A 132 9.09 -22.09 -6.85
N LYS A 133 8.92 -22.31 -5.53
CA LYS A 133 7.76 -22.99 -4.97
C LYS A 133 7.05 -22.07 -3.99
N ILE A 134 5.76 -21.91 -4.21
CA ILE A 134 4.88 -21.10 -3.38
C ILE A 134 3.69 -21.96 -2.94
N THR A 135 3.11 -21.63 -1.80
CA THR A 135 1.92 -22.31 -1.27
C THR A 135 0.68 -21.43 -1.46
N TYR A 136 -0.50 -22.02 -1.28
CA TYR A 136 -1.74 -21.25 -1.32
C TYR A 136 -1.83 -20.30 -0.10
N GLU A 137 -1.31 -20.72 1.04
CA GLU A 137 -1.22 -19.90 2.25
C GLU A 137 -0.36 -18.64 2.01
N ASP A 138 0.75 -18.77 1.27
CA ASP A 138 1.58 -17.64 0.89
C ASP A 138 0.83 -16.65 -0.02
N LEU A 139 0.08 -17.16 -1.01
CA LEU A 139 -0.73 -16.35 -1.91
C LEU A 139 -1.78 -15.54 -1.15
N LEU A 140 -2.49 -16.21 -0.23
CA LEU A 140 -3.51 -15.55 0.60
C LEU A 140 -2.88 -14.51 1.52
N LEU A 141 -1.79 -14.86 2.20
CA LEU A 141 -1.12 -13.95 3.13
C LEU A 141 -0.57 -12.71 2.39
N ALA A 142 0.06 -12.90 1.23
CA ALA A 142 0.56 -11.79 0.42
C ALA A 142 -0.58 -10.92 -0.09
N SER A 143 -1.67 -11.50 -0.58
CA SER A 143 -2.86 -10.76 -1.03
C SER A 143 -3.44 -9.88 0.08
N GLU A 144 -3.52 -10.40 1.30
CA GLU A 144 -4.08 -9.69 2.45
C GLU A 144 -3.13 -8.64 3.01
N LEU A 145 -1.81 -8.88 3.00
CA LEU A 145 -0.82 -7.94 3.50
C LEU A 145 -0.47 -6.84 2.49
N ARG A 146 -0.70 -7.06 1.19
CA ARG A 146 -0.30 -6.12 0.14
C ARG A 146 -0.92 -4.73 0.31
N SER A 147 -2.19 -4.66 0.69
CA SER A 147 -2.88 -3.37 0.88
C SER A 147 -2.55 -2.68 2.22
N SER A 148 -1.43 -3.03 2.86
CA SER A 148 -1.07 -2.49 4.19
C SER A 148 -0.73 -1.01 4.13
N ASP A 149 -0.12 -0.53 3.05
CA ASP A 149 0.13 0.90 2.79
C ASP A 149 -1.18 1.72 2.84
N LEU A 150 -2.20 1.27 2.11
CA LEU A 150 -3.52 1.86 2.08
C LEU A 150 -4.18 1.84 3.46
N ARG A 151 -4.00 0.75 4.22
CA ARG A 151 -4.53 0.59 5.58
C ARG A 151 -3.80 1.46 6.60
N ILE A 152 -2.51 1.77 6.41
CA ILE A 152 -1.80 2.78 7.21
C ILE A 152 -2.46 4.14 6.98
N LEU A 153 -2.69 4.53 5.73
CA LEU A 153 -3.34 5.81 5.39
C LEU A 153 -4.77 5.87 5.94
N HIS A 154 -5.54 4.79 5.81
CA HIS A 154 -6.91 4.70 6.32
C HIS A 154 -6.94 4.86 7.84
N SER A 155 -6.05 4.16 8.55
CA SER A 155 -5.90 4.30 10.00
C SER A 155 -5.50 5.73 10.37
N ALA A 156 -4.56 6.33 9.65
CA ALA A 156 -4.11 7.69 9.91
C ALA A 156 -5.23 8.72 9.70
N LEU A 157 -5.99 8.63 8.60
CA LEU A 157 -7.12 9.52 8.30
C LEU A 157 -8.13 9.52 9.45
N VAL A 158 -8.51 8.33 9.91
CA VAL A 158 -9.50 8.18 10.97
C VAL A 158 -8.98 8.81 12.27
N GLN A 159 -7.74 8.51 12.66
CA GLN A 159 -7.15 9.03 13.89
C GLN A 159 -6.99 10.55 13.89
N ILE A 160 -6.48 11.13 12.81
CA ILE A 160 -6.25 12.58 12.74
C ILE A 160 -7.53 13.38 12.51
N SER A 161 -8.57 12.77 11.92
CA SER A 161 -9.86 13.44 11.76
C SER A 161 -10.58 13.67 13.09
N GLY A 162 -10.26 12.88 14.12
CA GLY A 162 -10.97 12.90 15.41
C GLY A 162 -12.46 12.55 15.29
N LYS A 163 -12.92 12.07 14.13
CA LYS A 163 -14.32 11.75 13.90
C LYS A 163 -14.68 10.42 14.56
N PRO A 164 -15.90 10.30 15.11
CA PRO A 164 -16.37 9.02 15.61
C PRO A 164 -16.46 8.02 14.47
N TYR A 165 -15.98 6.79 14.73
CA TYR A 165 -16.02 5.71 13.76
C TYR A 165 -16.30 4.36 14.44
N ARG A 166 -16.73 3.40 13.62
CA ARG A 166 -16.89 2.00 13.99
C ARG A 166 -15.67 1.21 13.53
N SER A 167 -15.08 0.39 14.40
CA SER A 167 -13.90 -0.40 14.04
C SER A 167 -14.23 -1.46 12.97
N GLU A 168 -15.48 -1.89 12.88
CA GLU A 168 -15.97 -2.82 11.86
C GLU A 168 -15.86 -2.27 10.43
N ILE A 169 -15.67 -0.96 10.26
CA ILE A 169 -15.45 -0.36 8.93
C ILE A 169 -14.14 -0.87 8.32
N PHE A 170 -13.09 -1.06 9.12
CA PHE A 170 -11.82 -1.63 8.62
C PHE A 170 -12.03 -3.07 8.13
N ASP A 171 -12.82 -3.86 8.86
CA ASP A 171 -13.19 -5.23 8.42
C ASP A 171 -13.99 -5.19 7.12
N LEU A 172 -14.98 -4.30 7.02
CA LEU A 172 -15.81 -4.13 5.82
C LEU A 172 -15.01 -3.72 4.59
N MET A 173 -14.03 -2.82 4.74
CA MET A 173 -13.28 -2.28 3.60
C MET A 173 -12.16 -3.20 3.12
N SER A 174 -11.60 -4.04 4.00
CA SER A 174 -10.49 -4.96 3.69
C SER A 174 -10.66 -5.77 2.38
N PRO A 175 -11.83 -6.37 2.06
CA PRO A 175 -11.99 -7.08 0.79
C PRO A 175 -11.90 -6.17 -0.44
N LEU A 176 -12.42 -4.94 -0.37
CA LEU A 176 -12.31 -3.99 -1.48
C LEU A 176 -10.84 -3.57 -1.68
N GLU A 177 -10.10 -3.39 -0.60
CA GLU A 177 -8.68 -3.03 -0.63
C GLU A 177 -7.85 -4.10 -1.34
N VAL A 178 -8.07 -5.39 -1.02
CA VAL A 178 -7.40 -6.50 -1.73
C VAL A 178 -7.79 -6.54 -3.21
N LEU A 179 -9.06 -6.29 -3.54
CA LEU A 179 -9.50 -6.24 -4.94
C LEU A 179 -8.90 -5.07 -5.73
N LEU A 180 -8.62 -3.93 -5.08
CA LEU A 180 -7.90 -2.83 -5.68
C LEU A 180 -6.46 -3.22 -6.03
N GLU A 181 -5.79 -3.95 -5.12
CA GLU A 181 -4.44 -4.49 -5.36
C GLU A 181 -4.40 -5.48 -6.52
N PHE A 182 -5.38 -6.41 -6.61
CA PHE A 182 -5.47 -7.32 -7.74
C PHE A 182 -5.64 -6.57 -9.07
N ASN A 183 -6.45 -5.51 -9.09
CA ASN A 183 -6.59 -4.69 -10.28
C ASN A 183 -5.30 -3.93 -10.62
N ASP A 184 -4.57 -3.41 -9.62
CA ASP A 184 -3.29 -2.72 -9.89
C ASP A 184 -2.29 -3.71 -10.52
N ASP A 185 -2.13 -4.87 -9.89
CA ASP A 185 -1.24 -5.94 -10.35
C ASP A 185 -1.61 -6.46 -11.75
N LEU A 186 -2.89 -6.64 -12.06
CA LEU A 186 -3.29 -7.09 -13.41
C LEU A 186 -2.89 -6.06 -14.48
N ARG A 187 -2.95 -4.77 -14.17
CA ARG A 187 -2.63 -3.69 -15.12
C ARG A 187 -1.13 -3.45 -15.24
N SER A 188 -0.36 -3.74 -14.19
CA SER A 188 1.09 -3.60 -14.17
C SER A 188 1.84 -4.90 -14.49
N TYR A 189 1.14 -6.04 -14.63
CA TYR A 189 1.71 -7.38 -14.77
C TYR A 189 2.95 -7.46 -15.67
N LYS A 190 2.85 -7.03 -16.95
CA LYS A 190 3.99 -7.08 -17.88
C LYS A 190 5.19 -6.26 -17.40
N LYS A 191 4.93 -5.09 -16.83
CA LYS A 191 5.95 -4.18 -16.35
C LYS A 191 6.67 -4.76 -15.14
N ASP A 192 5.91 -5.28 -14.17
CA ASP A 192 6.45 -5.83 -12.93
C ASP A 192 7.25 -7.12 -13.21
N MET A 193 6.71 -7.99 -14.07
CA MET A 193 7.40 -9.17 -14.58
C MET A 193 8.74 -8.84 -15.23
N ALA A 194 8.78 -7.81 -16.09
CA ALA A 194 10.00 -7.38 -16.75
C ALA A 194 11.02 -6.76 -15.78
N ALA A 195 10.54 -6.14 -14.70
CA ALA A 195 11.37 -5.58 -13.64
C ALA A 195 11.82 -6.62 -12.60
N GLY A 196 11.21 -7.82 -12.58
CA GLY A 196 11.41 -8.81 -11.53
C GLY A 196 10.76 -8.41 -10.20
N SER A 197 9.82 -7.46 -10.22
CA SER A 197 9.04 -7.04 -9.06
C SER A 197 7.90 -8.03 -8.80
N TYR A 198 7.43 -8.08 -7.56
CA TYR A 198 6.28 -8.92 -7.24
C TYR A 198 5.04 -8.48 -7.99
N ASN A 199 4.22 -9.46 -8.32
CA ASN A 199 2.91 -9.25 -8.88
C ASN A 199 2.01 -10.42 -8.47
N THR A 200 0.81 -10.15 -7.95
CA THR A 200 -0.06 -11.22 -7.47
C THR A 200 -0.45 -12.18 -8.60
N TYR A 201 -0.78 -11.70 -9.81
CA TYR A 201 -1.12 -12.60 -10.92
C TYR A 201 0.06 -13.50 -11.32
N TRP A 202 1.29 -12.97 -11.26
CA TRP A 202 2.49 -13.79 -11.46
C TRP A 202 2.62 -14.89 -10.42
N MET A 203 2.36 -14.59 -9.14
CA MET A 203 2.37 -15.63 -8.12
C MET A 203 1.28 -16.67 -8.38
N PHE A 204 0.08 -16.28 -8.81
CA PHE A 204 -0.94 -17.27 -9.21
C PHE A 204 -0.47 -18.14 -10.39
N GLN A 205 0.25 -17.59 -11.36
CA GLN A 205 0.84 -18.37 -12.45
C GLN A 205 1.96 -19.31 -12.00
N LYS A 206 2.83 -18.88 -11.06
CA LYS A 206 3.83 -19.78 -10.46
C LYS A 206 3.17 -20.98 -9.79
N PHE A 207 2.01 -20.81 -9.16
CA PHE A 207 1.33 -21.88 -8.42
C PHE A 207 0.40 -22.75 -9.28
N TYR A 208 -0.44 -22.13 -10.10
CA TYR A 208 -1.51 -22.79 -10.86
C TYR A 208 -1.20 -22.96 -12.35
N GLY A 209 -0.10 -22.39 -12.86
CA GLY A 209 0.26 -22.45 -14.27
C GLY A 209 -0.73 -21.68 -15.16
N GLU A 210 -1.11 -22.30 -16.28
CA GLU A 210 -2.01 -21.71 -17.28
C GLU A 210 -3.41 -21.42 -16.75
N GLU A 211 -3.84 -22.08 -15.67
CA GLU A 211 -5.17 -21.93 -15.06
C GLU A 211 -5.27 -20.76 -14.06
N ALA A 212 -4.19 -19.98 -13.90
CA ALA A 212 -4.09 -18.93 -12.90
C ALA A 212 -5.25 -17.93 -12.89
N HIS A 213 -5.79 -17.56 -14.06
CA HIS A 213 -6.90 -16.61 -14.16
C HIS A 213 -8.22 -17.18 -13.62
N HIS A 214 -8.46 -18.48 -13.74
CA HIS A 214 -9.64 -19.11 -13.13
C HIS A 214 -9.55 -19.11 -11.61
N TYR A 215 -8.37 -19.38 -11.04
CA TYR A 215 -8.18 -19.36 -9.60
C TYR A 215 -8.15 -17.94 -9.03
N LEU A 216 -7.54 -16.98 -9.71
CA LEU A 216 -7.62 -15.57 -9.30
C LEU A 216 -9.08 -15.09 -9.35
N LYS A 217 -9.85 -15.50 -10.36
CA LYS A 217 -11.28 -15.19 -10.43
C LYS A 217 -12.07 -15.76 -9.25
N ALA A 218 -11.77 -16.99 -8.83
CA ALA A 218 -12.39 -17.59 -7.66
C ALA A 218 -12.07 -16.80 -6.37
N GLU A 219 -10.83 -16.30 -6.22
CA GLU A 219 -10.47 -15.42 -5.11
C GLU A 219 -11.15 -14.06 -5.17
N ILE A 220 -11.28 -13.47 -6.37
CA ILE A 220 -12.05 -12.23 -6.58
C ILE A 220 -13.51 -12.43 -6.14
N ASP A 221 -14.13 -13.55 -6.51
CA ASP A 221 -15.51 -13.88 -6.08
C ASP A 221 -15.59 -14.10 -4.57
N ARG A 222 -14.57 -14.71 -3.96
CA ARG A 222 -14.49 -14.88 -2.50
C ARG A 222 -14.47 -13.52 -1.80
N TYR A 223 -13.63 -12.58 -2.23
CA TYR A 223 -13.58 -11.22 -1.65
C TYR A 223 -14.85 -10.41 -1.92
N LYS A 224 -15.44 -10.57 -3.10
CA LYS A 224 -16.76 -9.99 -3.41
C LYS A 224 -17.82 -10.45 -2.41
N ASN A 225 -17.95 -11.76 -2.22
CA ASN A 225 -18.92 -12.32 -1.28
C ASN A 225 -18.61 -11.89 0.15
N LEU A 226 -17.33 -11.81 0.52
CA LEU A 226 -16.91 -11.37 1.84
C LEU A 226 -17.30 -9.91 2.12
N PHE A 227 -17.14 -9.01 1.16
CA PHE A 227 -17.60 -7.62 1.26
C PHE A 227 -19.12 -7.58 1.49
N GLU A 228 -19.89 -8.29 0.66
CA GLU A 228 -21.35 -8.32 0.73
C GLU A 228 -21.86 -8.90 2.06
N GLU A 229 -21.21 -9.95 2.59
CA GLU A 229 -21.54 -10.51 3.90
C GLU A 229 -21.20 -9.56 5.07
N LYS A 230 -20.05 -8.87 5.00
CA LYS A 230 -19.68 -7.88 6.03
C LYS A 230 -20.62 -6.66 5.98
N LEU A 231 -21.06 -6.24 4.80
CA LEU A 231 -21.96 -5.11 4.61
C LEU A 231 -23.32 -5.33 5.30
N LYS A 232 -23.83 -6.57 5.30
CA LYS A 232 -25.10 -6.93 5.98
C LYS A 232 -25.08 -6.67 7.49
N ARG A 233 -23.90 -6.51 8.10
CA ARG A 233 -23.75 -6.18 9.53
C ARG A 233 -24.01 -4.70 9.84
N PHE A 234 -24.13 -3.86 8.82
CA PHE A 234 -24.37 -2.43 8.96
C PHE A 234 -25.88 -2.11 8.79
N PRO A 235 -26.40 -1.08 9.48
CA PRO A 235 -27.76 -0.58 9.26
C PRO A 235 -27.99 -0.23 7.78
N GLN A 236 -29.20 -0.48 7.27
CA GLN A 236 -29.53 -0.28 5.86
C GLN A 236 -29.22 1.15 5.37
N GLU A 237 -29.44 2.15 6.22
CA GLU A 237 -29.16 3.57 5.92
C GLU A 237 -27.65 3.83 5.74
N GLU A 238 -26.79 3.12 6.46
CA GLU A 238 -25.33 3.23 6.33
C GLU A 238 -24.81 2.46 5.11
N GLN A 239 -25.49 1.39 4.69
CA GLN A 239 -25.06 0.54 3.57
C GLN A 239 -24.94 1.31 2.26
N GLU A 240 -25.80 2.33 2.04
CA GLU A 240 -25.82 3.11 0.80
C GLU A 240 -24.47 3.78 0.51
N ILE A 241 -23.78 4.28 1.54
CA ILE A 241 -22.48 4.95 1.40
C ILE A 241 -21.44 3.98 0.82
N TYR A 242 -21.40 2.75 1.34
CA TYR A 242 -20.47 1.73 0.89
C TYR A 242 -20.84 1.16 -0.49
N LEU A 243 -22.15 1.00 -0.75
CA LEU A 243 -22.65 0.50 -2.04
C LEU A 243 -22.32 1.43 -3.20
N VAL A 244 -22.24 2.73 -2.98
CA VAL A 244 -21.79 3.69 -4.01
C VAL A 244 -20.35 3.41 -4.41
N THR A 245 -19.44 3.28 -3.44
CA THR A 245 -18.02 2.96 -3.70
C THR A 245 -17.88 1.58 -4.32
N TRP A 246 -18.60 0.59 -3.80
CA TRP A 246 -18.62 -0.78 -4.32
C TRP A 246 -19.09 -0.85 -5.77
N SER A 247 -20.19 -0.19 -6.09
CA SER A 247 -20.73 -0.17 -7.46
C SER A 247 -19.78 0.52 -8.43
N ARG A 248 -19.14 1.62 -8.01
CA ARG A 248 -18.13 2.32 -8.83
C ARG A 248 -16.91 1.45 -9.12
N PHE A 249 -16.48 0.62 -8.17
CA PHE A 249 -15.39 -0.33 -8.39
C PHE A 249 -15.72 -1.29 -9.55
N TRP A 250 -16.87 -1.98 -9.50
CA TRP A 250 -17.27 -2.92 -10.55
C TRP A 250 -17.60 -2.27 -11.89
N GLN A 251 -18.12 -1.05 -11.88
CA GLN A 251 -18.32 -0.27 -13.11
C GLN A 251 -16.98 0.11 -13.77
N ARG A 252 -15.96 0.38 -12.96
CA ARG A 252 -14.64 0.78 -13.44
C ARG A 252 -13.82 -0.43 -13.92
N PHE A 253 -13.99 -1.58 -13.28
CA PHE A 253 -13.23 -2.79 -13.56
C PHE A 253 -14.15 -3.99 -13.89
N PRO A 254 -14.98 -3.88 -14.94
CA PRO A 254 -15.96 -4.93 -15.26
C PRO A 254 -15.30 -6.24 -15.68
N TYR A 255 -14.07 -6.19 -16.18
CA TYR A 255 -13.30 -7.36 -16.61
C TYR A 255 -13.01 -8.34 -15.48
N LEU A 256 -12.99 -7.89 -14.21
CA LEU A 256 -12.82 -8.77 -13.04
C LEU A 256 -13.98 -9.77 -12.86
N SER A 257 -15.07 -9.62 -13.61
CA SER A 257 -16.23 -10.53 -13.57
C SER A 257 -16.06 -11.79 -14.44
N ASP A 258 -15.01 -11.87 -15.25
CA ASP A 258 -14.77 -12.98 -16.19
C ASP A 258 -13.29 -13.39 -16.17
N ALA A 259 -13.03 -14.70 -16.07
CA ALA A 259 -11.66 -15.22 -15.97
C ALA A 259 -10.86 -14.97 -17.25
N GLU A 260 -11.47 -15.09 -18.43
CA GLU A 260 -10.79 -14.88 -19.70
C GLU A 260 -10.44 -13.40 -19.90
N LEU A 261 -11.33 -12.49 -19.46
CA LEU A 261 -11.02 -11.06 -19.48
C LEU A 261 -9.89 -10.69 -18.50
N ILE A 262 -9.81 -11.35 -17.33
CA ILE A 262 -8.66 -11.20 -16.41
C ILE A 262 -7.37 -11.60 -17.11
N HIS A 263 -7.35 -12.77 -17.75
CA HIS A 263 -6.19 -13.25 -18.50
C HIS A 263 -5.79 -12.27 -19.61
N GLN A 264 -6.78 -11.78 -20.36
CA GLN A 264 -6.58 -10.82 -21.43
C GLN A 264 -5.98 -9.50 -20.93
N VAL A 265 -6.50 -8.94 -19.83
CA VAL A 265 -5.96 -7.70 -19.26
C VAL A 265 -4.51 -7.87 -18.84
N ALA A 266 -4.18 -8.96 -18.14
CA ALA A 266 -2.81 -9.24 -17.71
C ALA A 266 -1.84 -9.39 -18.90
N LEU A 267 -2.22 -10.19 -19.91
CA LEU A 267 -1.31 -10.54 -21.00
C LEU A 267 -1.35 -9.61 -22.20
N GLU A 268 -2.37 -8.78 -22.36
CA GLU A 268 -2.49 -7.87 -23.51
C GLU A 268 -2.28 -6.42 -23.08
N GLY A 269 -2.61 -6.05 -21.85
CA GLY A 269 -2.44 -4.70 -21.31
C GLY A 269 -3.49 -3.71 -21.83
N ILE A 270 -4.77 -4.10 -21.73
CA ILE A 270 -5.93 -3.30 -22.16
C ILE A 270 -6.19 -2.12 -21.21
#